data_AF-A0A948DIG4-F1
#
_entry.id   AF-A0A948DIG4-F1
#
_cell.length_a   1.000
_cell.length_b   1.000
_cell.length_c   1.000
_cell.angle_alpha   90.00
_cell.angle_beta   90.00
_cell.angle_gamma   90.00
#
_symmetry.space_group_name_H-M   'P 1'
#
loop_
_entity.id
_entity.type
_entity.pdbx_description
1 polymer ?
#
loop_
_entity_poly.entity_id
_entity_poly.type
_entity_poly.pdbx_seq_one_letter_code
_entity_poly.pdbx_strand_id
1 'polypeptide(L)'
;MINNAGIVYSTEAVDKGHEAEDDLYTILKDKFGLKEVTKEDELQKKEFDRIVFRRTAEEEDLNGGGDCVIYNPKTKEWVHIDLTTATNQETLDYKRENERKRGLRLFPMPGRILHLAKLGSERDLKHIAQCLAAVIDLE
;
A
#
# COMPACT_ATOMS: atom_id res chain seq x y z
N MET A 1 -17.03 8.27 -10.93
CA MET A 1 -16.59 9.69 -10.98
C MET A 1 -15.55 9.81 -12.08
N ILE A 2 -15.55 10.89 -12.87
CA ILE A 2 -14.57 11.11 -13.96
C ILE A 2 -13.48 12.04 -13.42
N ASN A 3 -12.24 11.58 -13.37
CA ASN A 3 -11.08 12.46 -13.21
C ASN A 3 -10.55 12.90 -14.59
N ASN A 4 -9.94 14.08 -14.65
CA ASN A 4 -9.46 14.82 -15.84
C ASN A 4 -8.45 14.10 -16.77
N ALA A 5 -8.25 12.79 -16.61
CA ALA A 5 -7.41 11.95 -17.46
C ALA A 5 -8.20 11.00 -18.39
N GLY A 6 -9.54 11.06 -18.42
CA GLY A 6 -10.35 10.25 -19.34
C GLY A 6 -10.43 8.77 -18.99
N ILE A 7 -9.90 8.33 -17.85
CA ILE A 7 -10.02 6.96 -17.37
C ILE A 7 -11.37 6.80 -16.67
N VAL A 8 -12.28 6.07 -17.32
CA VAL A 8 -13.57 5.67 -16.75
C VAL A 8 -13.32 4.48 -15.83
N TYR A 9 -13.24 4.73 -14.52
CA TYR A 9 -13.31 3.66 -13.53
C TYR A 9 -14.78 3.25 -13.37
N SER A 10 -15.10 1.98 -13.65
CA SER A 10 -16.41 1.42 -13.30
C SER A 10 -16.53 1.37 -11.78
N THR A 11 -17.75 1.51 -11.24
CA THR A 11 -18.00 1.38 -9.80
C THR A 11 -17.43 0.07 -9.24
N GLU A 12 -17.53 -1.02 -10.00
CA GLU A 12 -16.95 -2.32 -9.65
C GLU A 12 -15.42 -2.33 -9.54
N ALA A 13 -14.72 -1.50 -10.33
CA ALA A 13 -13.26 -1.39 -10.24
C ALA A 13 -12.83 -0.60 -9.01
N VAL A 14 -13.60 0.41 -8.61
CA VAL A 14 -13.39 1.18 -7.38
C VAL A 14 -13.66 0.31 -6.15
N ASP A 15 -14.78 -0.41 -6.13
CA ASP A 15 -15.14 -1.30 -5.02
C ASP A 15 -14.08 -2.39 -4.79
N LYS A 16 -13.54 -2.96 -5.87
CA LYS A 16 -12.43 -3.93 -5.81
C LYS A 16 -11.11 -3.33 -5.38
N GLY A 17 -10.89 -2.03 -5.61
CA GLY A 17 -9.73 -1.30 -5.11
C GLY A 17 -9.78 -1.17 -3.59
N HIS A 18 -10.90 -0.64 -3.08
CA HIS A 18 -11.11 -0.50 -1.64
C HIS A 18 -11.07 -1.86 -0.91
N GLU A 19 -11.65 -2.92 -1.49
CA GLU A 19 -11.57 -4.27 -0.91
C GLU A 19 -10.11 -4.75 -0.81
N ALA A 20 -9.29 -4.49 -1.82
CA ALA A 20 -7.89 -4.90 -1.83
C ALA A 20 -7.06 -4.14 -0.78
N GLU A 21 -7.32 -2.85 -0.59
CA GLU A 21 -6.70 -2.05 0.48
C GLU A 21 -7.11 -2.59 1.86
N ASP A 22 -8.41 -2.81 2.10
CA ASP A 22 -8.93 -3.40 3.34
C ASP A 22 -8.32 -4.77 3.65
N ASP A 23 -8.12 -5.59 2.62
CA ASP A 23 -7.43 -6.86 2.75
C ASP A 23 -5.95 -6.68 3.12
N LEU A 24 -5.23 -5.74 2.48
CA LEU A 24 -3.85 -5.41 2.83
C LEU A 24 -3.74 -4.98 4.30
N TYR A 25 -4.61 -4.08 4.75
CA TYR A 25 -4.60 -3.61 6.14
C TYR A 25 -4.86 -4.72 7.15
N THR A 26 -5.81 -5.60 6.84
CA THR A 26 -6.10 -6.79 7.66
C THR A 26 -4.85 -7.68 7.75
N ILE A 27 -4.12 -7.86 6.64
CA ILE A 27 -2.90 -8.67 6.62
C ILE A 27 -1.80 -8.02 7.47
N LEU A 28 -1.53 -6.73 7.29
CA LEU A 28 -0.52 -6.01 8.06
C LEU A 28 -0.79 -6.09 9.57
N LYS A 29 -2.04 -5.86 9.97
CA LYS A 29 -2.46 -5.84 11.38
C LYS A 29 -2.56 -7.24 12.00
N ASP A 30 -3.35 -8.11 11.38
CA ASP A 30 -3.79 -9.35 12.03
C ASP A 30 -2.94 -10.56 11.66
N LYS A 31 -2.27 -10.52 10.49
CA LYS A 31 -1.42 -11.64 10.03
C LYS A 31 0.06 -11.38 10.29
N PHE A 32 0.53 -10.16 10.07
CA PHE A 32 1.91 -9.76 10.36
C PHE A 32 2.09 -9.15 11.75
N GLY A 33 1.00 -8.82 12.45
CA GLY A 33 1.07 -8.28 13.81
C GLY A 33 1.68 -6.88 13.88
N LEU A 34 1.65 -6.12 12.79
CA LEU A 34 2.21 -4.78 12.76
C LEU A 34 1.33 -3.83 13.58
N LYS A 35 1.99 -2.91 14.29
CA LYS A 35 1.28 -1.89 15.05
C LYS A 35 0.82 -0.79 14.11
N GLU A 36 -0.47 -0.48 14.20
CA GLU A 36 -1.06 0.69 13.58
C GLU A 36 -0.71 1.96 14.38
N VAL A 37 -0.22 3.00 13.71
CA VAL A 37 0.17 4.29 14.29
C VAL A 37 -0.58 5.43 13.62
N THR A 38 -0.39 6.66 14.11
CA THR A 38 -1.15 7.83 13.67
C THR A 38 -0.37 8.66 12.65
N LYS A 39 -1.09 9.52 11.92
CA LYS A 39 -0.47 10.55 11.07
C LYS A 39 0.44 11.49 11.87
N GLU A 40 0.10 11.78 13.13
CA GLU A 40 0.93 12.63 13.99
C GLU A 40 2.30 11.99 14.26
N ASP A 41 2.35 10.67 14.44
CA ASP A 41 3.62 9.95 14.60
C ASP A 41 4.53 10.13 13.36
N GLU A 42 3.96 10.15 12.14
CA GLU A 42 4.69 10.47 10.90
C GLU A 42 5.14 11.93 10.84
N LEU A 43 4.23 12.88 11.10
CA LEU A 43 4.52 14.32 11.03
C LEU A 43 5.62 14.72 12.02
N GLN A 44 5.63 14.10 13.20
CA GLN A 44 6.67 14.27 14.22
C GLN A 44 7.95 13.48 13.90
N LYS A 45 7.99 12.72 12.80
CA LYS A 45 9.09 11.82 12.42
C LYS A 45 9.51 10.90 13.56
N LYS A 46 8.53 10.38 14.28
CA LYS A 46 8.77 9.50 15.43
C LYS A 46 9.44 8.22 14.97
N GLU A 47 10.52 7.85 15.65
CA GLU A 47 11.23 6.61 15.40
C GLU A 47 10.60 5.46 16.20
N PHE A 48 10.57 4.28 15.60
CA PHE A 48 10.11 3.04 16.21
C PHE A 48 11.21 1.97 16.15
N ASP A 49 11.22 1.05 17.10
CA ASP A 49 12.15 -0.08 17.13
C ASP A 49 11.74 -1.24 16.21
N ARG A 50 10.58 -1.11 15.57
CA ARG A 50 9.93 -2.14 14.77
C ARG A 50 9.21 -1.50 13.58
N ILE A 51 8.84 -2.33 12.62
CA ILE A 51 7.97 -1.91 11.52
C ILE A 51 6.59 -1.57 12.09
N VAL A 52 6.12 -0.37 11.77
CA VAL A 52 4.76 0.09 12.08
C VAL A 52 4.12 0.63 10.80
N PHE A 53 2.80 0.69 10.77
CA PHE A 53 2.08 1.19 9.60
C PHE A 53 0.96 2.15 9.99
N ARG A 54 0.52 2.99 9.07
CA ARG A 54 -0.75 3.71 9.18
C ARG A 54 -1.51 3.63 7.87
N ARG A 55 -2.84 3.75 7.96
CA ARG A 55 -3.69 4.03 6.81
C ARG A 55 -3.52 5.49 6.38
N THR A 56 -3.60 5.74 5.09
CA THR A 56 -3.74 7.10 4.56
C THR A 56 -5.21 7.50 4.61
N ALA A 57 -5.50 8.72 5.07
CA ALA A 57 -6.87 9.22 5.05
C ALA A 57 -7.30 9.57 3.62
N GLU A 58 -8.59 9.48 3.32
CA GLU A 58 -9.15 9.80 1.98
C GLU A 58 -8.74 11.21 1.50
N GLU A 59 -8.67 12.19 2.40
CA GLU A 59 -8.21 13.55 2.09
C GLU A 59 -6.73 13.62 1.66
N GLU A 60 -5.89 12.72 2.18
CA GLU A 60 -4.47 12.62 1.80
C GLU A 60 -4.33 11.91 0.45
N ASP A 61 -5.14 10.88 0.19
CA ASP A 61 -5.18 10.17 -1.10
C ASP A 61 -5.56 11.10 -2.26
N LEU A 62 -6.56 11.97 -2.05
CA LEU A 62 -6.91 13.04 -3.01
C LEU A 62 -5.74 13.98 -3.34
N ASN A 63 -4.79 14.14 -2.42
CA ASN A 63 -3.58 14.94 -2.60
C ASN A 63 -2.37 14.12 -3.09
N GLY A 64 -2.58 12.85 -3.42
CA GLY A 64 -1.53 11.96 -3.89
C GLY A 64 -0.73 11.27 -2.79
N GLY A 65 -1.28 11.15 -1.58
CA GLY A 65 -0.83 10.14 -0.62
C GLY A 65 -1.14 8.75 -1.18
N GLY A 66 -0.21 7.79 -1.06
CA GLY A 66 -0.51 6.39 -1.39
C GLY A 66 -1.45 5.78 -0.35
N ASP A 67 -1.90 4.54 -0.54
CA ASP A 67 -2.87 3.89 0.36
C ASP A 67 -2.38 3.77 1.80
N CYS A 68 -1.10 3.45 2.02
CA CYS A 68 -0.58 3.31 3.37
C CYS A 68 0.83 3.87 3.54
N VAL A 69 1.24 4.06 4.79
CA VAL A 69 2.62 4.47 5.12
C VAL A 69 3.22 3.50 6.11
N ILE A 70 4.43 3.04 5.83
CA ILE A 70 5.18 2.11 6.67
C ILE A 70 6.48 2.75 7.13
N TYR A 71 6.75 2.68 8.43
CA TYR A 71 8.04 3.08 8.97
C TYR A 71 9.01 1.90 8.93
N ASN A 72 10.17 2.09 8.29
CA ASN A 72 11.25 1.11 8.31
C ASN A 72 12.29 1.49 9.39
N PRO A 73 12.46 0.68 10.46
CA PRO A 73 13.43 0.98 11.52
C PRO A 73 14.89 0.84 11.08
N LYS A 74 15.18 0.08 10.01
CA LYS A 74 16.55 -0.06 9.47
C LYS A 74 17.03 1.24 8.82
N THR A 75 16.20 1.81 7.94
CA THR A 75 16.52 3.04 7.20
C THR A 75 16.11 4.31 7.95
N LYS A 76 15.25 4.18 8.96
CA LYS A 76 14.59 5.27 9.70
C LYS A 76 13.69 6.16 8.84
N GLU A 77 13.17 5.60 7.75
CA GLU A 77 12.34 6.33 6.80
C GLU A 77 10.87 5.90 6.87
N TRP A 78 9.99 6.86 6.60
CA TRP A 78 8.57 6.62 6.33
C TRP A 78 8.41 6.40 4.83
N VAL A 79 7.94 5.22 4.46
CA VAL A 79 7.76 4.81 3.08
C VAL A 79 6.27 4.83 2.78
N HIS A 80 5.86 5.73 1.89
CA HIS A 80 4.49 5.79 1.39
C HIS A 80 4.31 4.74 0.30
N ILE A 81 3.28 3.93 0.41
CA ILE A 81 3.02 2.79 -0.45
C ILE A 81 1.70 3.03 -1.19
N ASP A 82 1.73 2.88 -2.51
CA ASP A 82 0.55 2.86 -3.39
C ASP A 82 0.32 1.42 -3.85
N LEU A 83 -0.75 0.78 -3.37
CA LEU A 83 -1.19 -0.53 -3.80
C LEU A 83 -1.72 -0.44 -5.24
N THR A 84 -1.44 -1.47 -6.02
CA THR A 84 -2.14 -1.65 -7.29
C THR A 84 -2.44 -3.11 -7.55
N THR A 85 -3.70 -3.38 -7.87
CA THR A 85 -4.15 -4.69 -8.37
C THR A 85 -4.10 -4.78 -9.90
N ALA A 86 -3.73 -3.69 -10.57
CA ALA A 86 -3.64 -3.63 -12.01
C ALA A 86 -2.50 -4.52 -12.52
N THR A 87 -2.77 -5.29 -13.57
CA THR A 87 -1.80 -6.17 -14.22
C THR A 87 -1.44 -5.72 -15.63
N ASN A 88 -2.14 -4.71 -16.16
CA ASN A 88 -1.86 -4.18 -17.49
C ASN A 88 -0.67 -3.22 -17.44
N GLN A 89 0.22 -3.34 -18.44
CA GLN A 89 1.49 -2.61 -18.46
C GLN A 89 1.31 -1.09 -18.51
N GLU A 90 0.30 -0.61 -19.23
CA GLU A 90 0.01 0.83 -19.38
C GLU A 90 -0.32 1.50 -18.04
N THR A 91 -1.20 0.89 -17.23
CA THR A 91 -1.53 1.40 -15.89
C THR A 91 -0.32 1.35 -14.96
N LEU A 92 0.46 0.27 -15.04
CA LEU A 92 1.67 0.13 -14.23
C LEU A 92 2.72 1.17 -14.58
N ASP A 93 2.92 1.47 -15.86
CA ASP A 93 3.87 2.49 -16.30
C ASP A 93 3.43 3.89 -15.85
N TYR A 94 2.14 4.21 -15.97
CA TYR A 94 1.58 5.45 -15.44
C TYR A 94 1.78 5.57 -13.92
N LYS A 95 1.50 4.51 -13.15
CA LYS A 95 1.70 4.51 -11.69
C LYS A 95 3.19 4.63 -11.31
N ARG A 96 4.08 3.92 -12.00
CA ARG A 96 5.55 4.04 -11.80
C ARG A 96 6.07 5.44 -12.10
N GLU A 97 5.54 6.10 -13.12
CA GLU A 97 5.91 7.49 -13.41
C GLU A 97 5.47 8.43 -12.27
N ASN A 98 4.29 8.20 -11.69
CA ASN A 98 3.82 8.95 -10.52
C ASN A 98 4.64 8.65 -9.25
N GLU A 99 5.05 7.40 -9.03
CA GLU A 99 6.00 7.01 -7.98
C GLU A 99 7.28 7.85 -8.04
N ARG A 100 7.89 7.97 -9.24
CA ARG A 100 9.11 8.77 -9.44
C ARG A 100 8.91 10.26 -9.14
N LYS A 101 7.71 10.80 -9.39
CA LYS A 101 7.41 12.23 -9.20
C LYS A 101 7.03 12.56 -7.76
N ARG A 102 6.38 11.63 -7.05
CA ARG A 102 5.76 11.86 -5.74
C ARG A 102 6.50 11.18 -4.58
N GLY A 103 7.45 10.29 -4.86
CA GLY A 103 8.19 9.54 -3.84
C GLY A 103 7.41 8.37 -3.23
N LEU A 104 6.23 8.05 -3.76
CA LEU A 104 5.47 6.85 -3.40
C LEU A 104 6.18 5.62 -3.92
N ARG A 105 6.13 4.50 -3.19
CA ARG A 105 6.58 3.20 -3.68
C ARG A 105 5.39 2.39 -4.17
N LEU A 106 5.47 1.91 -5.40
CA LEU A 106 4.40 1.08 -5.96
C LEU A 106 4.47 -0.34 -5.40
N PHE A 107 3.37 -0.82 -4.84
CA PHE A 107 3.20 -2.20 -4.38
C PHE A 107 2.23 -2.95 -5.29
N PRO A 108 2.72 -3.60 -6.36
CA PRO A 108 1.87 -4.37 -7.25
C PRO A 108 1.49 -5.70 -6.59
N MET A 109 0.21 -5.87 -6.27
CA MET A 109 -0.30 -7.09 -5.67
C MET A 109 -1.69 -7.43 -6.21
N PRO A 110 -1.87 -8.58 -6.89
CA PRO A 110 -3.18 -9.01 -7.35
C PRO A 110 -4.17 -9.16 -6.18
N GLY A 111 -5.39 -8.63 -6.33
CA GLY A 111 -6.42 -8.67 -5.28
C GLY A 111 -6.73 -10.10 -4.79
N ARG A 112 -6.67 -11.10 -5.67
CA ARG A 112 -6.86 -12.51 -5.29
C ARG A 112 -5.82 -12.98 -4.26
N ILE A 113 -4.57 -12.53 -4.36
CA ILE A 113 -3.51 -12.92 -3.41
C ILE A 113 -3.79 -12.28 -2.05
N LEU A 114 -4.17 -11.00 -2.02
CA LEU A 114 -4.56 -10.30 -0.80
C LEU A 114 -5.74 -11.02 -0.11
N HIS A 115 -6.78 -11.32 -0.87
CA HIS A 115 -7.95 -12.02 -0.36
C HIS A 115 -7.61 -13.38 0.25
N LEU A 116 -6.83 -14.22 -0.43
CA LEU A 116 -6.43 -15.52 0.09
C LEU A 116 -5.48 -15.42 1.30
N ALA A 117 -4.56 -14.46 1.30
CA ALA A 117 -3.67 -14.21 2.42
C ALA A 117 -4.44 -13.76 3.67
N LYS A 118 -5.44 -12.89 3.52
CA LYS A 118 -6.37 -12.50 4.59
C LYS A 118 -7.09 -13.71 5.18
N LEU A 119 -7.52 -14.65 4.33
CA LEU A 119 -8.14 -15.91 4.77
C LEU A 119 -7.15 -16.90 5.40
N GLY A 120 -5.84 -16.61 5.40
CA GLY A 120 -4.81 -17.39 6.08
C GLY A 120 -3.96 -18.28 5.18
N SER A 121 -3.95 -18.07 3.86
CA SER A 121 -3.05 -18.77 2.95
C SER A 121 -1.59 -18.42 3.23
N GLU A 122 -0.83 -19.36 3.80
CA GLU A 122 0.59 -19.17 4.13
C GLU A 122 1.46 -18.86 2.90
N ARG A 123 1.16 -19.49 1.77
CA ARG A 123 1.86 -19.25 0.50
C ARG A 123 1.72 -17.78 0.08
N ASP A 124 0.50 -17.26 0.13
CA ASP A 124 0.19 -15.90 -0.31
C ASP A 124 0.71 -14.87 0.70
N LEU A 125 0.64 -15.17 2.00
CA LEU A 125 1.28 -14.37 3.05
C LEU A 125 2.80 -14.25 2.85
N LYS A 126 3.48 -15.35 2.54
CA LYS A 126 4.91 -15.34 2.25
C LYS A 126 5.22 -14.50 1.01
N HIS A 127 4.42 -14.59 -0.03
CA HIS A 127 4.60 -13.80 -1.24
C HIS A 127 4.45 -12.30 -0.95
N ILE A 128 3.41 -11.90 -0.20
CA ILE A 128 3.21 -10.51 0.23
C ILE A 128 4.39 -10.03 1.06
N ALA A 129 4.87 -10.82 2.03
CA ALA A 129 6.01 -10.44 2.87
C ALA A 129 7.28 -10.19 2.03
N GLN A 130 7.55 -11.03 1.02
CA GLN A 130 8.68 -10.86 0.12
C GLN A 130 8.55 -9.60 -0.74
N CYS A 131 7.37 -9.35 -1.32
CA CYS A 131 7.12 -8.15 -2.11
C CYS A 131 7.19 -6.88 -1.26
N LEU A 132 6.64 -6.92 -0.04
CA LEU A 132 6.69 -5.79 0.88
C LEU A 132 8.13 -5.50 1.28
N ALA A 133 8.91 -6.52 1.62
CA ALA A 133 10.33 -6.36 1.95
C ALA A 133 11.14 -5.70 0.81
N ALA A 134 10.83 -6.01 -0.44
CA ALA A 134 11.45 -5.35 -1.60
C ALA A 134 10.99 -3.89 -1.79
N VAL A 135 9.75 -3.55 -1.41
CA VAL A 135 9.20 -2.19 -1.52
C VAL A 135 9.76 -1.25 -0.46
N ILE A 136 9.96 -1.75 0.76
CA ILE A 136 10.45 -0.96 1.89
C ILE A 136 11.95 -1.16 2.17
N ASP A 137 12.71 -1.74 1.23
CA ASP A 137 14.16 -1.95 1.32
C ASP A 137 14.59 -2.68 2.62
N LEU A 138 13.96 -3.81 2.92
CA LEU A 138 14.29 -4.64 4.10
C LEU A 138 15.43 -5.65 3.89
N GLU A 139 16.24 -5.53 2.83
CA GLU A 139 17.38 -6.41 2.55
C GLU A 139 18.39 -6.52 3.74
#